data_AF-A0A967F6P5-F1
#
_entry.id   AF-A0A967F6P5-F1
#
_cell.length_a   1.000
_cell.length_b   1.000
_cell.length_c   1.000
_cell.angle_alpha   90.00
_cell.angle_beta   90.00
_cell.angle_gamma   90.00
#
_symmetry.space_group_name_H-M   'P 1'
#
loop_
_entity.id
_entity.type
_entity.pdbx_description
1 polymer ?
#
loop_
_entity_poly.entity_id
_entity_poly.type
_entity_poly.pdbx_seq_one_letter_code
_entity_poly.pdbx_strand_id
1 'polypeptide(L)'
;FGMYAFDSMLNQAKLISVPRRDDFSLNMEGIRQAVDQHQPKLLFLAHPNNPDGGVVSEQEFEQLVGLPLLLVMDEAYIQFSGSGHSFLKRVKDYPNLIVLRTFSKWAGLAGLRVGYGAFPQA
;
A
#
# COMPACT_ATOMS: atom_id res chain seq x y z
N PHE A 1 -4.44 7.21 -2.71
CA PHE A 1 -4.83 8.24 -1.72
C PHE A 1 -3.92 9.45 -1.84
N GLY A 2 -4.46 10.69 -1.70
CA GLY A 2 -3.71 11.92 -2.01
C GLY A 2 -2.54 12.23 -1.09
N MET A 3 -2.56 11.74 0.16
CA MET A 3 -1.50 12.04 1.13
C MET A 3 -0.14 11.50 0.74
N TYR A 4 -0.06 10.38 0.01
CA TYR A 4 1.24 9.81 -0.39
C TYR A 4 2.04 10.80 -1.26
N ALA A 5 1.38 11.45 -2.21
CA ALA A 5 2.00 12.46 -3.07
C ALA A 5 2.31 13.74 -2.29
N PHE A 6 1.38 14.19 -1.44
CA PHE A 6 1.57 15.38 -0.61
C PHE A 6 2.77 15.23 0.34
N ASP A 7 2.84 14.14 1.09
CA ASP A 7 3.91 13.85 2.05
C ASP A 7 5.25 13.63 1.34
N SER A 8 5.25 12.99 0.17
CA SER A 8 6.45 12.84 -0.67
C SER A 8 7.02 14.21 -1.07
N MET A 9 6.19 15.11 -1.59
CA MET A 9 6.62 16.46 -1.95
C MET A 9 7.05 17.29 -0.74
N LEU A 10 6.33 17.19 0.39
CA LEU A 10 6.68 17.86 1.64
C LEU A 10 8.08 17.47 2.12
N ASN A 11 8.45 16.19 1.96
CA ASN A 11 9.75 15.65 2.33
C ASN A 11 10.80 15.72 1.20
N GLN A 12 10.54 16.49 0.13
CA GLN A 12 11.43 16.65 -1.04
C GLN A 12 11.80 15.30 -1.71
N ALA A 13 10.97 14.29 -1.55
CA ALA A 13 11.14 13.01 -2.23
C ALA A 13 10.66 13.12 -3.69
N LYS A 14 11.28 12.32 -4.57
CA LYS A 14 10.87 12.22 -5.97
C LYS A 14 9.61 11.35 -6.06
N LEU A 15 8.50 11.96 -6.48
CA LEU A 15 7.27 11.22 -6.78
C LEU A 15 7.39 10.52 -8.14
N ILE A 16 7.19 9.21 -8.15
CA ILE A 16 7.03 8.40 -9.37
C ILE A 16 5.59 7.93 -9.38
N SER A 17 4.79 8.46 -10.31
CA SER A 17 3.38 8.10 -10.43
C SER A 17 3.20 7.02 -11.47
N VAL A 18 2.57 5.91 -11.08
CA VAL A 18 2.11 4.87 -11.99
C VAL A 18 0.58 4.85 -11.92
N PRO A 19 -0.12 5.41 -12.93
CA PRO A 19 -1.57 5.37 -12.98
C PRO A 19 -2.09 3.92 -13.01
N ARG A 20 -3.24 3.71 -12.39
CA ARG A 20 -4.06 2.51 -12.61
C ARG A 20 -4.50 2.46 -14.08
N ARG A 21 -4.94 1.28 -14.52
CA ARG A 21 -5.56 1.11 -15.84
C ARG A 21 -6.93 1.80 -15.87
N ASP A 22 -7.48 1.98 -17.07
CA ASP A 22 -8.79 2.63 -17.28
C ASP A 22 -9.94 1.90 -16.58
N ASP A 23 -9.80 0.61 -16.31
CA ASP A 23 -10.74 -0.22 -15.55
C ASP A 23 -10.47 -0.23 -14.03
N PHE A 24 -9.62 0.68 -13.54
CA PHE A 24 -9.14 0.79 -12.17
C PHE A 24 -8.29 -0.39 -11.67
N SER A 25 -7.99 -1.39 -12.50
CA SER A 25 -7.09 -2.47 -12.11
C SER A 25 -5.64 -1.97 -11.94
N LEU A 26 -4.86 -2.72 -11.16
CA LEU A 26 -3.48 -2.36 -10.86
C LEU A 26 -2.61 -2.51 -12.11
N ASN A 27 -1.83 -1.47 -12.44
CA ASN A 27 -0.90 -1.51 -13.56
C ASN A 27 0.44 -2.16 -13.15
N MET A 28 0.43 -3.48 -12.97
CA MET A 28 1.62 -4.25 -12.56
C MET A 28 2.80 -4.08 -13.52
N GLU A 29 2.53 -3.94 -14.82
CA GLU A 29 3.57 -3.73 -15.82
C GLU A 29 4.22 -2.36 -15.68
N GLY A 30 3.42 -1.30 -15.52
CA GLY A 30 3.93 0.04 -15.27
C GLY A 30 4.72 0.15 -13.97
N ILE A 31 4.31 -0.59 -12.92
CA ILE A 31 5.04 -0.66 -11.65
C ILE A 31 6.43 -1.25 -11.87
N ARG A 32 6.53 -2.42 -12.53
CA ARG A 32 7.84 -3.05 -12.83
C ARG A 32 8.75 -2.13 -13.63
N GLN A 33 8.24 -1.54 -14.71
CA GLN A 33 9.00 -0.61 -15.53
C GLN A 33 9.50 0.60 -14.72
N ALA A 34 8.66 1.16 -13.84
CA ALA A 34 9.05 2.27 -12.98
C ALA A 34 10.14 1.85 -11.97
N VAL A 35 10.07 0.63 -11.44
CA VAL A 35 11.10 0.08 -10.54
C VAL A 35 12.43 -0.08 -11.27
N ASP A 36 12.42 -0.68 -12.47
CA ASP A 36 13.63 -0.89 -13.26
C ASP A 36 14.29 0.44 -13.67
N GLN A 37 13.49 1.43 -14.07
CA GLN A 37 13.99 2.72 -14.55
C GLN A 37 14.45 3.68 -13.44
N HIS A 38 13.84 3.61 -12.25
CA HIS A 38 14.04 4.63 -11.23
C HIS A 38 14.57 4.11 -9.89
N GLN A 39 14.55 2.80 -9.66
CA GLN A 39 15.01 2.16 -8.43
C GLN A 39 14.43 2.84 -7.17
N PRO A 40 13.10 2.98 -7.06
CA PRO A 40 12.47 3.65 -5.94
C PRO A 40 12.71 2.89 -4.64
N LYS A 41 12.84 3.62 -3.53
CA LYS A 41 13.01 3.01 -2.20
C LYS A 41 11.70 2.51 -1.59
N LEU A 42 10.56 3.07 -2.01
CA LEU A 42 9.25 2.91 -1.38
C LEU A 42 8.16 2.79 -2.45
N LEU A 43 7.22 1.88 -2.25
CA LEU A 43 5.95 1.81 -2.97
C LEU A 43 4.80 1.88 -1.98
N PHE A 44 3.95 2.90 -2.09
CA PHE A 44 2.71 3.01 -1.33
C PHE A 44 1.54 2.48 -2.15
N LEU A 45 0.73 1.62 -1.54
CA LEU A 45 -0.45 1.05 -2.17
C LEU A 45 -1.62 0.97 -1.19
N ALA A 46 -2.76 1.56 -1.54
CA ALA A 46 -3.98 1.42 -0.76
C ALA A 46 -4.70 0.12 -1.12
N HIS A 47 -5.06 -0.65 -0.10
CA HIS A 47 -5.69 -1.95 -0.20
C HIS A 47 -6.68 -2.18 0.97
N PRO A 48 -8.00 -2.11 0.74
CA PRO A 48 -8.68 -1.70 -0.48
C PRO A 48 -8.35 -0.27 -0.92
N ASN A 49 -8.37 -0.02 -2.22
CA ASN A 49 -8.02 1.28 -2.77
C ASN A 49 -9.10 2.34 -2.47
N ASN A 50 -8.66 3.56 -2.22
CA ASN A 50 -9.51 4.75 -2.21
C ASN A 50 -9.15 5.59 -3.45
N PRO A 51 -10.10 5.85 -4.38
CA PRO A 51 -11.56 5.84 -4.18
C PRO A 51 -12.36 4.64 -4.72
N ASP A 52 -11.79 3.79 -5.59
CA ASP A 52 -12.56 2.77 -6.32
C ASP A 52 -12.86 1.46 -5.57
N GLY A 53 -12.25 1.23 -4.40
CA GLY A 53 -12.48 0.04 -3.58
C GLY A 53 -11.74 -1.22 -4.05
N GLY A 54 -10.93 -1.16 -5.11
CA GLY A 54 -10.20 -2.30 -5.66
C GLY A 54 -9.28 -2.95 -4.64
N VAL A 55 -9.27 -4.28 -4.60
CA VAL A 55 -8.40 -5.08 -3.74
C VAL A 55 -7.22 -5.65 -4.53
N VAL A 56 -6.09 -5.82 -3.87
CA VAL A 56 -4.94 -6.54 -4.39
C VAL A 56 -5.17 -8.03 -4.25
N SER A 57 -5.02 -8.76 -5.35
CA SER A 57 -5.03 -10.22 -5.35
C SER A 57 -3.75 -10.80 -4.74
N GLU A 58 -3.81 -12.05 -4.29
CA GLU A 58 -2.63 -12.75 -3.76
C GLU A 58 -1.49 -12.80 -4.80
N GLN A 59 -1.83 -13.03 -6.07
CA GLN A 59 -0.85 -13.08 -7.16
C GLN A 59 -0.15 -11.73 -7.37
N GLU A 60 -0.89 -10.63 -7.32
CA GLU A 60 -0.32 -9.28 -7.40
C GLU A 60 0.55 -9.00 -6.18
N PHE A 61 0.11 -9.37 -4.97
CA PHE A 61 0.88 -9.22 -3.75
C PHE A 61 2.24 -9.93 -3.82
N GLU A 62 2.28 -11.21 -4.23
CA GLU A 62 3.54 -11.95 -4.36
C GLU A 62 4.51 -11.30 -5.35
N GLN A 63 3.98 -10.74 -6.44
CA GLN A 63 4.80 -9.99 -7.40
C GLN A 63 5.31 -8.66 -6.81
N LEU A 64 4.47 -7.93 -6.07
CA LEU A 64 4.83 -6.65 -5.46
C LEU A 64 5.87 -6.82 -4.34
N VAL A 65 5.69 -7.80 -3.47
CA VAL A 65 6.57 -8.03 -2.32
C VAL A 65 7.95 -8.56 -2.75
N GLY A 66 8.03 -9.20 -3.93
CA GLY A 66 9.30 -9.60 -4.55
C GLY A 66 10.13 -8.46 -5.15
N LEU A 67 9.60 -7.23 -5.21
CA LEU A 67 10.34 -6.08 -5.74
C LEU A 67 11.42 -5.60 -4.77
N PRO A 68 12.57 -5.09 -5.25
CA PRO A 68 13.69 -4.63 -4.42
C PRO A 68 13.45 -3.24 -3.81
N LEU A 69 12.31 -3.06 -3.15
CA LEU A 69 11.86 -1.82 -2.50
C LEU A 69 11.06 -2.14 -1.25
N LEU A 70 10.84 -1.14 -0.39
CA LEU A 70 9.94 -1.27 0.75
C LEU A 70 8.48 -1.08 0.30
N LEU A 71 7.68 -2.13 0.43
CA LEU A 71 6.27 -2.15 0.11
C LEU A 71 5.44 -1.72 1.31
N VAL A 72 4.70 -0.62 1.18
CA VAL A 72 3.79 -0.10 2.21
C VAL A 72 2.36 -0.31 1.75
N MET A 73 1.69 -1.27 2.38
CA MET A 73 0.28 -1.59 2.15
C MET A 73 -0.58 -0.80 3.14
N ASP A 74 -1.37 0.15 2.66
CA ASP A 74 -2.32 0.91 3.45
C ASP A 74 -3.67 0.19 3.51
N GLU A 75 -3.91 -0.44 4.65
CA GLU A 75 -5.09 -1.23 4.98
C GLU A 75 -6.14 -0.43 5.78
N ALA A 76 -6.27 0.88 5.53
CA ALA A 76 -7.24 1.72 6.23
C ALA A 76 -8.70 1.23 6.15
N TYR A 77 -9.06 0.49 5.09
CA TYR A 77 -10.41 0.01 4.81
C TYR A 77 -10.53 -1.54 4.82
N ILE A 78 -9.50 -2.26 5.26
CA ILE A 78 -9.44 -3.73 5.11
C ILE A 78 -10.54 -4.49 5.86
N GLN A 79 -11.11 -3.90 6.91
CA GLN A 79 -12.20 -4.53 7.67
C GLN A 79 -13.50 -4.63 6.85
N PHE A 80 -13.60 -3.92 5.72
CA PHE A 80 -14.77 -3.93 4.84
C PHE A 80 -14.64 -4.87 3.64
N SER A 81 -13.48 -5.50 3.42
CA SER A 81 -13.25 -6.39 2.27
C SER A 81 -13.59 -7.87 2.52
N GLY A 82 -14.10 -8.22 3.71
CA GLY A 82 -14.32 -9.61 4.10
C GLY A 82 -13.04 -10.34 4.53
N SER A 83 -13.19 -11.63 4.85
CA SER A 83 -12.12 -12.48 5.37
C SER A 83 -11.08 -12.80 4.31
N GLY A 84 -9.79 -12.81 4.68
CA GLY A 84 -8.70 -13.36 3.85
C GLY A 84 -7.92 -12.37 2.99
N HIS A 85 -8.34 -11.10 2.90
CA HIS A 85 -7.63 -10.10 2.09
C HIS A 85 -6.48 -9.38 2.82
N SER A 86 -6.42 -9.46 4.15
CA SER A 86 -5.44 -8.74 4.95
C SER A 86 -4.05 -9.37 4.87
N PHE A 87 -3.02 -8.59 4.54
CA PHE A 87 -1.61 -8.99 4.53
C PHE A 87 -0.90 -8.75 5.86
N LEU A 88 -1.57 -8.22 6.90
CA LEU A 88 -0.98 -7.93 8.21
C LEU A 88 -0.16 -9.09 8.80
N LYS A 89 -0.63 -10.33 8.68
CA LYS A 89 0.07 -11.50 9.22
C LYS A 89 1.33 -11.87 8.45
N ARG A 90 1.45 -11.42 7.19
CA ARG A 90 2.57 -11.69 6.29
C ARG A 90 3.77 -10.77 6.54
N VAL A 91 3.59 -9.68 7.29
CA VAL A 91 4.67 -8.75 7.67
C VAL A 91 5.86 -9.47 8.31
N LYS A 92 5.62 -10.54 9.08
CA LYS A 92 6.67 -11.35 9.70
C LYS A 92 7.47 -12.21 8.70
N ASP A 93 6.91 -12.46 7.51
CA ASP A 93 7.46 -13.36 6.51
C ASP A 93 8.29 -12.60 5.45
N TYR A 94 8.10 -11.27 5.33
CA TYR A 94 8.75 -10.45 4.31
C TYR A 94 9.47 -9.25 4.94
N PRO A 95 10.81 -9.13 4.80
CA PRO A 95 11.61 -8.08 5.44
C PRO A 95 11.38 -6.68 4.84
N ASN A 96 10.64 -6.58 3.74
CA ASN A 96 10.35 -5.35 3.02
C ASN A 96 8.86 -4.98 3.02
N LEU A 97 8.03 -5.60 3.87
CA LEU A 97 6.58 -5.32 3.93
C LEU A 97 6.20 -4.56 5.19
N ILE A 98 5.54 -3.40 5.02
CA ILE A 98 4.86 -2.67 6.08
C ILE A 98 3.36 -2.66 5.80
N VAL A 99 2.55 -2.85 6.84
CA VAL A 99 1.09 -2.71 6.76
C VAL A 99 0.63 -1.59 7.69
N LEU A 100 -0.10 -0.61 7.15
CA LEU A 100 -0.67 0.51 7.90
C LEU A 100 -2.16 0.30 8.15
N ARG A 101 -2.62 0.66 9.35
CA ARG A 101 -4.03 0.57 9.75
C ARG A 101 -4.47 1.75 10.60
N THR A 102 -5.78 1.93 10.69
CA THR A 102 -6.39 3.01 11.48
C THR A 102 -7.64 2.55 12.21
N PHE A 103 -7.94 3.21 13.32
CA PHE A 103 -9.22 3.12 14.03
C PHE A 103 -10.23 4.16 13.51
N SER A 104 -9.84 5.00 12.56
CA SER A 104 -10.71 6.08 12.05
C SER A 104 -11.91 5.58 11.24
N LYS A 105 -11.82 4.38 10.65
CA LYS A 105 -12.82 3.87 9.71
C LYS A 105 -13.76 2.90 10.40
N TRP A 106 -13.45 1.61 10.39
CA TRP A 106 -14.29 0.55 10.94
C TRP A 106 -14.69 0.76 12.41
N ALA A 107 -13.83 1.39 13.24
CA ALA A 107 -14.14 1.64 14.64
C ALA A 107 -14.86 2.97 14.90
N GLY A 108 -15.04 3.84 13.90
CA GLY A 108 -15.70 5.14 14.07
C GLY A 108 -14.94 6.16 14.93
N LEU A 109 -13.66 5.90 15.25
CA LEU A 109 -12.86 6.70 16.18
C LEU A 109 -11.98 7.75 15.46
N ALA A 110 -12.49 8.35 14.39
CA ALA A 110 -11.72 9.30 13.57
C ALA A 110 -11.20 10.51 14.38
N GLY A 111 -11.94 10.95 15.40
CA GLY A 111 -11.56 12.06 16.27
C GLY A 111 -10.36 11.77 17.19
N LEU A 112 -10.07 10.50 17.50
CA LEU A 112 -8.95 10.13 18.37
C LEU A 112 -7.59 10.15 17.66
N ARG A 113 -7.58 10.20 16.33
CA ARG A 113 -6.35 10.24 15.50
C ARG A 113 -5.39 9.07 15.76
N VAL A 114 -5.91 7.87 16.04
CA VAL A 114 -5.09 6.67 16.29
C VAL A 114 -4.98 5.80 15.03
N GLY A 115 -3.74 5.48 14.67
CA GLY A 115 -3.36 4.49 13.68
C GLY A 115 -2.12 3.72 14.12
N TYR A 116 -1.84 2.61 13.46
CA TYR A 116 -0.68 1.78 13.75
C TYR A 116 -0.08 1.22 12.46
N GLY A 117 1.22 0.92 12.50
CA GLY A 117 1.91 0.18 11.45
C GLY A 117 2.46 -1.12 12.02
N ALA A 118 2.37 -2.20 11.25
CA ALA A 118 3.12 -3.42 11.49
C ALA A 118 4.36 -3.42 10.59
N PHE A 119 5.51 -3.70 11.20
CA PHE A 119 6.82 -3.64 10.57
C PHE A 119 7.50 -5.00 10.62
N PRO A 120 8.40 -5.29 9.66
CA PRO A 120 9.21 -6.50 9.69
C PRO A 120 10.11 -6.49 10.92
N GLN A 121 10.46 -7.68 11.40
CA GLN A 121 11.39 -7.82 12.52
C GLN A 121 12.80 -7.42 12.05
N ALA A 122 13.49 -6.61 12.88
CA ALA A 122 14.86 -6.15 12.63
C ALA A 122 15.90 -7.28 12.77
#